data_AF-A0A498P021-F1
#
_entry.id   AF-A0A498P021-F1
#
_cell.length_a   1.000
_cell.length_b   1.000
_cell.length_c   1.000
_cell.angle_alpha   90.00
_cell.angle_beta   90.00
_cell.angle_gamma   90.00
#
_symmetry.space_group_name_H-M   'P 1'
#
loop_
_entity.id
_entity.type
_entity.pdbx_description
1 polymer ?
#
loop_
_entity_poly.entity_id
_entity_poly.type
_entity_poly.pdbx_seq_one_letter_code
_entity_poly.pdbx_strand_id
1 'polypeptide(L)'
;MKGVMRLNHANLSKSSCNTGGIVTREDLKNYEPVLNESAINFIVGNYRFYAPDAPFGGPVLALILNILKGYNISSSSVSTTENKTLTYHRMIEAFRFANVQKGKRPLSSMCPTIILDKHSKVKMVVGGAGGTNITTSVAQVILNYLFFDYDMQKALEEPKVQITINEANVDERFEKDNILPTSDQDM
;
A
#
# COMPACT_ATOMS: atom_id res chain seq x y z
N MET A 1 8.00 6.55 30.15
CA MET A 1 8.90 7.18 29.16
C MET A 1 8.27 8.49 28.70
N LYS A 2 8.75 9.64 29.19
CA LYS A 2 8.38 10.97 28.65
C LYS A 2 9.50 11.40 27.73
N GLY A 3 9.25 11.40 26.43
CA GLY A 3 10.23 11.90 25.48
C GLY A 3 9.87 11.58 24.04
N VAL A 4 8.92 12.31 23.46
CA VAL A 4 8.82 12.50 22.00
C VAL A 4 8.21 13.87 21.69
N MET A 5 8.85 14.60 20.78
CA MET A 5 8.47 15.85 20.07
C MET A 5 8.08 17.10 20.89
N ARG A 6 9.01 18.06 20.97
CA ARG A 6 8.66 19.49 20.90
C ARG A 6 8.49 19.85 19.42
N LEU A 7 7.25 19.99 18.95
CA LEU A 7 6.99 20.78 17.74
C LEU A 7 7.41 22.22 18.05
N ASN A 8 8.24 22.86 17.20
CA ASN A 8 8.62 24.27 17.38
C ASN A 8 7.40 25.18 17.07
N HIS A 9 6.48 25.29 18.03
CA HIS A 9 5.18 25.95 17.94
C HIS A 9 5.22 27.43 17.50
N ALA A 10 6.38 28.07 17.54
CA ALA A 10 6.54 29.50 17.28
C ALA A 10 6.75 29.85 15.80
N ASN A 11 7.32 28.95 15.00
CA ASN A 11 7.69 29.24 13.61
C ASN A 11 6.62 28.81 12.60
N LEU A 12 5.95 27.66 12.85
CA LEU A 12 4.95 27.08 11.95
C LEU A 12 3.67 27.91 11.83
N SER A 13 3.18 28.48 12.95
CA SER A 13 1.97 29.33 12.91
C SER A 13 2.25 30.65 12.19
N LYS A 14 3.43 31.25 12.40
CA LYS A 14 3.81 32.52 11.75
C LYS A 14 3.95 32.39 10.24
N SER A 15 4.51 31.28 9.74
CA SER A 15 4.61 31.04 8.30
C SER A 15 3.26 30.80 7.64
N SER A 16 2.33 30.12 8.32
CA SER A 16 1.00 29.82 7.78
C SER A 16 0.11 31.08 7.71
N CYS A 17 0.15 31.96 8.72
CA CYS A 17 -0.61 33.21 8.70
C CYS A 17 -0.16 34.18 7.59
N ASN A 18 1.15 34.25 7.28
CA ASN A 18 1.67 35.09 6.19
C ASN A 18 1.26 34.62 4.78
N THR A 19 0.70 33.42 4.65
CA THR A 19 0.26 32.81 3.37
C THR A 19 -1.25 32.58 3.31
N GLY A 20 -2.03 33.12 4.25
CA GLY A 20 -3.49 32.96 4.30
C GLY A 20 -3.96 31.62 4.88
N GLY A 21 -3.11 30.91 5.63
CA GLY A 21 -3.45 29.65 6.27
C GLY A 21 -4.37 29.81 7.49
N ILE A 22 -5.31 28.87 7.64
CA ILE A 22 -6.33 28.83 8.70
C ILE A 22 -5.88 28.14 10.00
N VAL A 23 -4.68 27.53 10.01
CA VAL A 23 -4.17 26.78 11.16
C VAL A 23 -3.61 27.73 12.21
N THR A 24 -4.15 27.68 13.42
CA THR A 24 -3.75 28.55 14.54
C THR A 24 -2.76 27.87 15.47
N ARG A 25 -2.09 28.68 16.30
CA ARG A 25 -1.23 28.16 17.38
C ARG A 25 -2.03 27.34 18.39
N GLU A 26 -3.31 27.65 18.55
CA GLU A 26 -4.19 26.97 19.50
C GLU A 26 -4.56 25.57 19.00
N ASP A 27 -4.81 25.41 17.69
CA ASP A 27 -5.01 24.09 17.06
C ASP A 27 -3.82 23.15 17.30
N LEU A 28 -2.59 23.69 17.24
CA LEU A 28 -1.36 22.92 17.47
C LEU A 28 -1.10 22.60 18.94
N LYS A 29 -1.59 23.42 19.88
CA LYS A 29 -1.46 23.16 21.32
C LYS A 29 -2.46 22.11 21.79
N ASN A 30 -3.67 22.14 21.21
CA ASN A 30 -4.75 21.25 21.57
C ASN A 30 -4.72 19.92 20.78
N TYR A 31 -3.71 19.72 19.93
CA TYR A 31 -3.51 18.46 19.23
C TYR A 31 -2.95 17.39 20.18
N GLU A 32 -3.69 16.30 20.32
CA GLU A 32 -3.26 15.10 21.05
C GLU A 32 -3.26 13.87 20.12
N PRO A 33 -2.16 13.08 20.08
CA PRO A 33 -2.15 11.84 19.32
C PRO A 33 -3.01 10.78 20.03
N VAL A 34 -3.95 10.19 19.28
CA VAL A 34 -4.73 9.05 19.76
C VAL A 34 -3.97 7.76 19.46
N LEU A 35 -3.59 7.02 20.50
CA LEU A 35 -3.02 5.69 20.35
C LEU A 35 -4.12 4.72 19.92
N ASN A 36 -3.96 4.10 18.75
CA ASN A 36 -4.82 3.03 18.28
C ASN A 36 -4.04 1.71 18.33
N GLU A 37 -4.39 0.84 19.27
CA GLU A 37 -3.79 -0.50 19.41
C GLU A 37 -4.50 -1.57 18.55
N SER A 38 -5.62 -1.23 17.92
CA SER A 38 -6.44 -2.11 17.11
C SER A 38 -5.87 -2.24 15.69
N ALA A 39 -4.71 -2.89 15.58
CA ALA A 39 -4.22 -3.33 14.27
C ALA A 39 -5.05 -4.54 13.80
N ILE A 40 -5.46 -4.52 12.53
CA ILE A 40 -6.02 -5.72 11.91
C ILE A 40 -4.90 -6.76 11.78
N ASN A 41 -5.25 -8.01 12.09
CA ASN A 41 -4.35 -9.13 11.88
C ASN A 41 -5.00 -10.15 10.93
N PHE A 42 -4.22 -10.61 9.96
CA PHE A 42 -4.68 -11.60 8.99
C PHE A 42 -3.50 -12.47 8.51
N ILE A 43 -3.82 -13.63 7.94
CA ILE A 43 -2.82 -14.64 7.54
C ILE A 43 -2.92 -14.87 6.03
N VAL A 44 -1.78 -14.73 5.34
CA VAL A 44 -1.66 -15.06 3.92
C VAL A 44 -0.44 -15.96 3.73
N GLY A 45 -0.67 -17.16 3.17
CA GLY A 45 0.34 -18.20 3.13
C GLY A 45 0.82 -18.58 4.54
N ASN A 46 2.13 -18.50 4.76
CA ASN A 46 2.78 -18.79 6.04
C ASN A 46 3.08 -17.54 6.89
N TYR A 47 2.53 -16.39 6.50
CA TYR A 47 2.87 -15.09 7.10
C TYR A 47 1.66 -14.48 7.81
N ARG A 48 1.92 -13.88 8.97
CA ARG A 48 0.93 -13.10 9.73
C ARG A 48 1.21 -11.62 9.52
N PHE A 49 0.17 -10.89 9.13
CA PHE A 49 0.23 -9.46 8.84
C PHE A 49 -0.41 -8.68 9.98
N TYR A 50 0.17 -7.54 10.32
CA TYR A 50 -0.39 -6.52 11.20
C TYR A 50 -0.43 -5.21 10.41
N ALA A 51 -1.63 -4.72 10.12
CA ALA A 51 -1.86 -3.51 9.34
C ALA A 51 -2.87 -2.60 10.07
N PRO A 52 -2.92 -1.29 9.80
CA PRO A 52 -3.86 -0.40 10.46
C PRO A 52 -5.31 -0.73 10.06
N ASP A 53 -6.23 -0.66 11.01
CA ASP A 53 -7.66 -0.84 10.74
C ASP A 53 -8.28 0.36 9.98
N ALA A 54 -9.55 0.26 9.63
CA ALA A 54 -10.32 1.38 9.10
C ALA A 54 -10.16 2.64 9.99
N PRO A 55 -10.06 3.83 9.40
CA PRO A 55 -10.28 4.14 7.99
C PRO A 55 -8.99 4.14 7.13
N PHE A 56 -7.95 3.39 7.53
CA PHE A 56 -6.68 3.28 6.81
C PHE A 56 -6.68 2.12 5.78
N GLY A 57 -5.59 1.97 5.03
CA GLY A 57 -5.47 1.04 3.90
C GLY A 57 -5.35 -0.45 4.26
N GLY A 58 -5.34 -0.84 5.54
CA GLY A 58 -5.12 -2.23 5.94
C GLY A 58 -6.19 -3.20 5.43
N PRO A 59 -7.50 -2.93 5.58
CA PRO A 59 -8.55 -3.80 5.04
C PRO A 59 -8.45 -3.99 3.52
N VAL A 60 -8.04 -2.94 2.80
CA VAL A 60 -7.81 -2.98 1.35
C VAL A 60 -6.61 -3.88 1.02
N LEU A 61 -5.51 -3.77 1.77
CA LEU A 61 -4.35 -4.66 1.63
C LEU A 61 -4.74 -6.12 1.89
N ALA A 62 -5.50 -6.39 2.95
CA ALA A 62 -5.97 -7.73 3.29
C ALA A 62 -6.83 -8.33 2.17
N LEU A 63 -7.72 -7.52 1.58
CA LEU A 63 -8.55 -7.94 0.45
C LEU A 63 -7.70 -8.30 -0.79
N ILE A 64 -6.77 -7.42 -1.17
CA ILE A 64 -5.87 -7.63 -2.33
C ILE A 64 -5.12 -8.96 -2.18
N LEU A 65 -4.47 -9.17 -1.02
CA LEU A 65 -3.67 -10.37 -0.80
C LEU A 65 -4.53 -11.63 -0.73
N ASN A 66 -5.75 -11.56 -0.21
CA ASN A 66 -6.68 -12.70 -0.20
C ASN A 66 -7.19 -13.07 -1.59
N ILE A 67 -7.48 -12.09 -2.45
CA ILE A 67 -7.84 -12.34 -3.86
C ILE A 67 -6.68 -13.05 -4.56
N LEU A 68 -5.47 -12.50 -4.45
CA LEU A 68 -4.29 -13.03 -5.12
C LEU A 68 -3.85 -14.40 -4.58
N LYS A 69 -4.09 -14.68 -3.30
CA LYS A 69 -3.91 -16.01 -2.71
C LYS A 69 -4.70 -17.09 -3.45
N GLY A 70 -5.91 -16.77 -3.92
CA GLY A 70 -6.75 -17.71 -4.68
C GLY A 70 -6.14 -18.19 -6.00
N TYR A 71 -5.17 -17.45 -6.54
CA TYR A 71 -4.47 -17.79 -7.79
C TYR A 71 -3.15 -18.53 -7.58
N ASN A 72 -2.80 -18.89 -6.34
CA ASN A 72 -1.56 -19.63 -6.00
C ASN A 72 -0.28 -19.00 -6.58
N ILE A 73 -0.18 -17.68 -6.47
CA ILE A 73 0.93 -16.91 -7.02
C ILE A 73 2.26 -17.30 -6.32
N SER A 74 3.31 -17.49 -7.12
CA SER A 74 4.66 -17.82 -6.64
C SER A 74 5.74 -17.30 -7.60
N SER A 75 7.01 -17.60 -7.35
CA SER A 75 8.13 -17.20 -8.22
C SER A 75 7.98 -17.69 -9.68
N SER A 76 7.37 -18.86 -9.92
CA SER A 76 7.08 -19.35 -11.28
C SER A 76 6.05 -18.50 -12.04
N SER A 77 5.24 -17.71 -11.32
CA SER A 77 4.26 -16.80 -11.89
C SER A 77 4.91 -15.59 -12.57
N VAL A 78 6.21 -15.33 -12.34
CA VAL A 78 6.95 -14.21 -12.96
C VAL A 78 8.20 -14.67 -13.71
N SER A 79 8.38 -15.99 -13.91
CA SER A 79 9.59 -16.55 -14.52
C SER A 79 9.61 -16.49 -16.05
N THR A 80 8.45 -16.41 -16.70
CA THR A 80 8.31 -16.28 -18.17
C THR A 80 7.45 -15.08 -18.50
N THR A 81 7.62 -14.50 -19.69
CA THR A 81 6.81 -13.36 -20.17
C THR A 81 5.33 -13.66 -20.08
N GLU A 82 4.86 -14.80 -20.61
CA GLU A 82 3.44 -15.18 -20.58
C GLU A 82 2.86 -15.26 -19.16
N ASN A 83 3.57 -15.91 -18.24
CA ASN A 83 3.13 -16.01 -16.84
C ASN A 83 3.15 -14.64 -16.17
N LYS A 84 4.17 -13.82 -16.44
CA LYS A 84 4.34 -12.48 -15.90
C LYS A 84 3.19 -11.58 -16.37
N THR A 85 2.83 -11.63 -17.65
CA THR A 85 1.70 -10.93 -18.25
C THR A 85 0.39 -11.26 -17.57
N LEU A 86 0.08 -12.56 -17.42
CA LEU A 86 -1.14 -13.00 -16.76
C LEU A 86 -1.17 -12.62 -15.26
N THR A 87 -0.01 -12.69 -14.60
CA THR A 87 0.12 -12.34 -13.18
C THR A 87 -0.11 -10.85 -12.96
N TYR A 88 0.48 -9.99 -13.79
CA TYR A 88 0.26 -8.55 -13.69
C TYR A 88 -1.17 -8.15 -14.04
N HIS A 89 -1.80 -8.80 -15.01
CA HIS A 89 -3.22 -8.61 -15.27
C HIS A 89 -4.07 -8.93 -14.03
N ARG A 90 -3.84 -10.07 -13.37
CA ARG A 90 -4.55 -10.43 -12.11
C ARG A 90 -4.30 -9.42 -11.00
N MET A 91 -3.07 -8.90 -10.87
CA MET A 91 -2.74 -7.86 -9.90
C MET A 91 -3.49 -6.56 -10.19
N ILE A 92 -3.51 -6.11 -11.44
CA ILE A 92 -4.26 -4.92 -11.88
C ILE A 92 -5.74 -5.07 -11.51
N GLU A 93 -6.36 -6.19 -11.85
CA GLU A 93 -7.78 -6.42 -11.56
C GLU A 93 -8.06 -6.51 -10.05
N ALA A 94 -7.19 -7.17 -9.27
CA ALA A 94 -7.32 -7.20 -7.81
C ALA A 94 -7.21 -5.79 -7.20
N PHE A 95 -6.26 -4.98 -7.67
CA PHE A 95 -6.07 -3.60 -7.20
C PHE A 95 -7.27 -2.71 -7.57
N ARG A 96 -7.78 -2.84 -8.80
CA ARG A 96 -8.98 -2.13 -9.27
C ARG A 96 -10.20 -2.49 -8.42
N PHE A 97 -10.46 -3.80 -8.26
CA PHE A 97 -11.58 -4.27 -7.45
C PHE A 97 -11.52 -3.75 -6.01
N ALA A 98 -10.32 -3.75 -5.41
CA ALA A 98 -10.13 -3.27 -4.04
C ALA A 98 -10.28 -1.74 -3.90
N ASN A 99 -9.91 -0.96 -4.92
CA ASN A 99 -10.03 0.52 -4.93
C ASN A 99 -11.42 1.04 -5.34
N VAL A 100 -12.20 0.24 -6.07
CA VAL A 100 -13.47 0.65 -6.70
C VAL A 100 -14.71 0.33 -5.86
N GLN A 101 -14.60 -0.34 -4.69
CA GLN A 101 -15.76 -0.55 -3.81
C GLN A 101 -16.39 0.80 -3.38
N LYS A 102 -17.40 1.21 -4.16
CA LYS A 102 -18.09 2.50 -4.09
C LYS A 102 -18.67 2.66 -2.69
N GLY A 103 -18.23 3.70 -1.97
CA GLY A 103 -18.69 4.04 -0.62
C GLY A 103 -17.85 3.51 0.56
N LYS A 104 -16.82 2.68 0.32
CA LYS A 104 -15.95 2.13 1.38
C LYS A 104 -14.46 2.39 1.17
N ARG A 105 -14.10 3.42 0.40
CA ARG A 105 -12.69 3.82 0.27
C ARG A 105 -12.16 4.18 1.65
N PRO A 106 -10.97 3.67 2.03
CA PRO A 106 -10.36 4.12 3.26
C PRO A 106 -10.15 5.63 3.17
N LEU A 107 -10.45 6.36 4.25
CA LEU A 107 -10.19 7.81 4.32
C LEU A 107 -8.69 8.11 4.15
N SER A 108 -7.83 7.12 4.39
CA SER A 108 -6.40 7.21 4.17
C SER A 108 -5.85 5.96 3.47
N SER A 109 -5.03 6.17 2.44
CA SER A 109 -4.27 5.10 1.78
C SER A 109 -3.03 4.67 2.57
N MET A 110 -2.71 5.30 3.71
CA MET A 110 -1.57 4.87 4.52
C MET A 110 -1.76 3.43 4.98
N CYS A 111 -0.71 2.61 4.81
CA CYS A 111 -0.73 1.19 5.17
C CYS A 111 0.62 0.71 5.73
N PRO A 112 1.13 1.30 6.84
CA PRO A 112 2.28 0.74 7.54
C PRO A 112 1.95 -0.68 8.02
N THR A 113 2.73 -1.66 7.59
CA THR A 113 2.45 -3.07 7.78
C THR A 113 3.66 -3.79 8.34
N ILE A 114 3.45 -4.59 9.40
CA ILE A 114 4.45 -5.49 9.98
C ILE A 114 4.06 -6.92 9.60
N ILE A 115 5.05 -7.71 9.19
CA ILE A 115 4.85 -9.08 8.72
C ILE A 115 5.73 -10.00 9.55
N LEU A 116 5.12 -11.02 10.16
CA LEU A 116 5.80 -12.05 10.91
C LEU A 116 5.78 -13.38 10.14
N ASP A 117 6.84 -14.17 10.33
CA ASP A 117 6.86 -15.56 9.88
C ASP A 117 6.05 -16.48 10.80
N LYS A 118 6.00 -17.77 10.46
CA LYS A 118 5.32 -18.81 11.25
C LYS A 118 5.88 -19.01 12.67
N HIS A 119 7.06 -18.47 12.96
CA HIS A 119 7.73 -18.52 14.26
C HIS A 119 7.64 -17.18 15.02
N SER A 120 6.75 -16.28 14.58
CA SER A 120 6.57 -14.95 15.17
C SER A 120 7.80 -14.05 15.09
N LYS A 121 8.76 -14.34 14.19
CA LYS A 121 9.88 -13.45 13.92
C LYS A 121 9.48 -12.43 12.87
N VAL A 122 9.93 -11.19 13.06
CA VAL A 122 9.70 -10.11 12.08
C VAL A 122 10.42 -10.49 10.79
N LYS A 123 9.63 -10.68 9.72
CA LYS A 123 10.13 -10.96 8.38
C LYS A 123 10.29 -9.69 7.57
N MET A 124 9.37 -8.74 7.73
CA MET A 124 9.36 -7.48 6.98
C MET A 124 8.57 -6.41 7.72
N VAL A 125 9.00 -5.16 7.61
CA VAL A 125 8.21 -3.96 7.94
C VAL A 125 8.18 -3.10 6.70
N VAL A 126 6.99 -2.72 6.26
CA VAL A 126 6.80 -2.01 4.99
C VAL A 126 5.78 -0.90 5.15
N GLY A 127 6.07 0.23 4.52
CA GLY A 127 5.18 1.36 4.39
C GLY A 127 5.60 2.15 3.17
N GLY A 128 4.79 3.12 2.78
CA GLY A 128 5.08 3.96 1.62
C GLY A 128 4.53 5.35 1.77
N ALA A 129 5.12 6.26 1.01
CA ALA A 129 4.54 7.56 0.67
C ALA A 129 3.99 7.49 -0.76
N GLY A 130 3.11 8.42 -1.14
CA GLY A 130 2.53 8.47 -2.49
C GLY A 130 1.02 8.65 -2.57
N GLY A 131 0.40 9.29 -1.59
CA GLY A 131 -1.03 9.65 -1.62
C GLY A 131 -1.93 8.41 -1.80
N THR A 132 -2.78 8.43 -2.81
CA THR A 132 -3.78 7.37 -3.04
C THR A 132 -3.18 6.00 -3.35
N ASN A 133 -1.93 5.94 -3.82
CA ASN A 133 -1.28 4.72 -4.32
C ASN A 133 -0.44 3.98 -3.25
N ILE A 134 -0.47 4.42 -1.99
CA ILE A 134 0.34 3.81 -0.92
C ILE A 134 -0.02 2.34 -0.73
N THR A 135 -1.31 1.99 -0.60
CA THR A 135 -1.74 0.61 -0.35
C THR A 135 -1.34 -0.35 -1.46
N THR A 136 -1.55 0.01 -2.73
CA THR A 136 -1.19 -0.85 -3.87
C THR A 136 0.32 -1.00 -4.01
N SER A 137 1.08 0.06 -3.74
CA SER A 137 2.54 0.01 -3.72
C SER A 137 3.05 -0.93 -2.61
N VAL A 138 2.49 -0.83 -1.40
CA VAL A 138 2.82 -1.74 -0.29
C VAL A 138 2.49 -3.19 -0.66
N ALA A 139 1.31 -3.44 -1.24
CA ALA A 139 0.91 -4.76 -1.69
C ALA A 139 1.89 -5.33 -2.74
N GLN A 140 2.31 -4.53 -3.72
CA GLN A 140 3.23 -4.96 -4.76
C GLN A 140 4.61 -5.32 -4.19
N VAL A 141 5.16 -4.51 -3.29
CA VAL A 141 6.46 -4.81 -2.64
C VAL A 141 6.37 -6.11 -1.83
N ILE A 142 5.26 -6.33 -1.13
CA ILE A 142 5.00 -7.58 -0.39
C ILE A 142 4.98 -8.78 -1.34
N LEU A 143 4.29 -8.67 -2.48
CA LEU A 143 4.22 -9.73 -3.49
C LEU A 143 5.61 -10.05 -4.05
N ASN A 144 6.36 -9.01 -4.44
CA ASN A 144 7.71 -9.13 -4.97
C ASN A 144 8.64 -9.87 -4.00
N TYR A 145 8.68 -9.44 -2.75
CA TYR A 145 9.60 -10.01 -1.76
C TYR A 145 9.17 -11.38 -1.24
N LEU A 146 7.90 -11.56 -0.88
CA LEU A 146 7.44 -12.77 -0.18
C LEU A 146 6.94 -13.89 -1.10
N PHE A 147 6.45 -13.56 -2.29
CA PHE A 147 5.79 -14.51 -3.18
C PHE A 147 6.55 -14.73 -4.49
N PHE A 148 7.22 -13.70 -5.01
CA PHE A 148 8.03 -13.81 -6.24
C PHE A 148 9.51 -14.14 -5.99
N ASP A 149 9.93 -14.20 -4.73
CA ASP A 149 11.30 -14.51 -4.31
C ASP A 149 12.33 -13.48 -4.81
N TYR A 150 11.92 -12.22 -4.92
CA TYR A 150 12.86 -11.13 -5.21
C TYR A 150 13.61 -10.74 -3.93
N ASP A 151 14.85 -10.30 -4.08
CA ASP A 151 15.52 -9.60 -2.98
C ASP A 151 14.85 -8.25 -2.70
N MET A 152 15.17 -7.65 -1.55
CA MET A 152 14.51 -6.42 -1.10
C MET A 152 14.76 -5.23 -2.03
N GLN A 153 15.96 -5.12 -2.62
CA GLN A 153 16.29 -4.01 -3.51
C GLN A 153 15.49 -4.13 -4.81
N LYS A 154 15.53 -5.31 -5.42
CA LYS A 154 14.72 -5.62 -6.60
C LYS A 154 13.23 -5.45 -6.33
N ALA A 155 12.73 -5.87 -5.16
CA ALA A 155 11.32 -5.73 -4.80
C ALA A 155 10.84 -4.27 -4.75
N LEU A 156 11.72 -3.33 -4.42
CA LEU A 156 11.45 -1.90 -4.39
C LEU A 156 11.62 -1.22 -5.76
N GLU A 157 12.61 -1.67 -6.53
CA GLU A 157 12.97 -1.09 -7.84
C GLU A 157 12.11 -1.60 -8.99
N GLU A 158 11.49 -2.78 -8.85
CA GLU A 158 10.60 -3.37 -9.86
C GLU A 158 9.54 -2.34 -10.30
N PRO A 159 9.30 -2.22 -11.62
CA PRO A 159 8.29 -1.32 -12.17
C PRO A 159 6.94 -1.47 -11.45
N LYS A 160 6.30 -0.33 -11.13
CA LYS A 160 5.08 -0.30 -10.32
C LYS A 160 3.82 -0.21 -11.15
N VAL A 161 2.77 -0.86 -10.67
CA VAL A 161 1.41 -0.71 -11.18
C VAL A 161 0.64 0.18 -10.21
N GLN A 162 0.12 1.29 -10.71
CA GLN A 162 -0.66 2.26 -9.96
C GLN A 162 -2.07 2.33 -10.53
N ILE A 163 -3.07 2.24 -9.66
CA ILE A 163 -4.47 2.29 -10.08
C ILE A 163 -5.07 3.62 -9.63
N THR A 164 -5.57 4.39 -10.59
CA THR A 164 -6.42 5.56 -10.33
C THR A 164 -7.89 5.16 -10.50
N ILE A 165 -8.81 6.12 -10.38
CA ILE A 165 -10.26 5.84 -10.39
C ILE A 165 -10.70 5.22 -11.72
N ASN A 166 -10.07 5.60 -12.84
CA ASN A 166 -10.48 5.19 -14.17
C ASN A 166 -9.38 4.44 -14.95
N GLU A 167 -8.13 4.48 -14.48
CA GLU A 167 -6.98 4.04 -15.29
C GLU A 167 -5.96 3.27 -14.46
N ALA A 168 -5.39 2.23 -15.06
CA ALA A 168 -4.19 1.57 -14.57
C ALA A 168 -2.96 2.24 -15.21
N ASN A 169 -2.23 2.99 -14.41
CA ASN A 169 -0.96 3.59 -14.79
C ASN A 169 0.19 2.65 -14.45
N VAL A 170 1.02 2.34 -15.43
CA VAL A 170 2.22 1.53 -15.25
C VAL A 170 3.46 2.40 -15.36
N ASP A 171 4.48 2.08 -14.56
CA ASP A 171 5.79 2.70 -14.67
C ASP A 171 6.35 2.52 -16.08
N GLU A 172 6.99 3.54 -16.65
CA GLU A 172 7.51 3.53 -18.03
C GLU A 172 8.51 2.39 -18.29
N ARG A 173 9.11 1.86 -17.24
CA ARG A 173 10.03 0.71 -17.27
C ARG A 173 9.31 -0.63 -17.41
N PHE A 174 7.99 -0.67 -17.42
CA PHE A 174 7.23 -1.86 -17.77
C PHE A 174 7.44 -2.20 -19.25
N GLU A 175 7.91 -3.41 -19.54
CA GLU A 175 7.88 -3.93 -20.90
C GLU A 175 6.42 -4.05 -21.34
N LYS A 176 6.08 -3.43 -22.48
CA LYS A 176 4.69 -3.37 -22.99
C LYS A 176 4.08 -4.75 -23.24
N ASP A 177 4.91 -5.75 -23.55
CA ASP A 177 4.48 -7.13 -23.78
C ASP A 177 4.01 -7.83 -22.50
N ASN A 178 4.32 -7.27 -21.32
CA ASN A 178 3.93 -7.80 -20.02
C ASN A 178 2.55 -7.32 -19.53
N ILE A 179 1.76 -6.62 -20.36
CA ILE A 179 0.47 -6.06 -19.96
C ILE A 179 -0.59 -6.45 -21.00
N LEU A 180 -1.62 -7.16 -20.56
CA LEU A 180 -2.82 -7.38 -21.38
C LEU A 180 -3.65 -6.09 -21.43
N PRO A 181 -4.30 -5.78 -22.57
CA PRO A 181 -5.27 -4.71 -22.64
C PRO A 181 -6.34 -4.93 -21.57
N THR A 182 -6.53 -3.92 -20.72
CA THR A 182 -7.59 -3.94 -19.71
C THR A 182 -8.93 -3.72 -20.40
N SER A 183 -9.99 -4.37 -19.90
CA SER A 183 -11.37 -4.35 -20.42
C SER A 183 -12.02 -2.97 -20.62
N ASP A 184 -11.34 -1.90 -20.24
CA ASP A 184 -11.87 -0.53 -20.20
C ASP A 184 -11.40 0.33 -21.38
N GLN A 185 -10.65 -0.23 -22.34
CA GLN A 185 -10.35 0.48 -23.60
C GLN A 185 -11.52 0.46 -24.61
N ASP A 186 -12.63 -0.22 -24.28
CA ASP A 186 -13.80 -0.38 -25.16
C ASP A 186 -15.14 0.12 -24.54
N MET A 187 -15.12 1.07 -23.61
CA MET A 187 -16.35 1.77 -23.15
C MET A 187 -16.23 3.29 -23.21
#